data_AF-A0A6A4L4N1-F1
#
_entry.id   AF-A0A6A4L4N1-F1
#
_cell.length_a   1.000
_cell.length_b   1.000
_cell.length_c   1.000
_cell.angle_alpha   90.00
_cell.angle_beta   90.00
_cell.angle_gamma   90.00
#
_symmetry.space_group_name_H-M   'P 1'
#
loop_
_entity.id
_entity.type
_entity.pdbx_description
1 polymer ?
#
loop_
_entity_poly.entity_id
_entity_poly.type
_entity_poly.pdbx_seq_one_letter_code
_entity_poly.pdbx_strand_id
1 'polypeptide(L)'
;MHFGDFYAQADGWLVEPISLLANPNQVRPKRFWGVYTKLKIFNMTKYKKGDQGFLNSYYTGFANAHLFEPDLKKEVLDSRPVPEMERLSTLYNADVGLYMLANKWMVDEKELRVIHYTLGPLKPWDWWTSWLLKPVDVWQNVREKLEESLPGSGGGRNPNDELLVKLLFLLPVFALLFCYYWSFLQTRSLCNHIRHLYYKFRSRGALAYSSVSSSTVDSKHEYSNGAQSKLPVFLGGLSVFTCFAAAVVSLALALAVVPRQVMPWTGLILMYEWTFTLFFLLFGSYLHLIYKWGIMKANQVGSFASRPGSCDYDLQKGHRQKVSCDIDTCYYGLGMIFLAIAAPSLPFFFGITALFLRLGLMFLGGLVLASFMTYASEHLGIRFFLRGLEEKDIPRTNRMCFLC
;
A
#
# COMPACT_ATOMS: atom_id res chain seq x y z
N MET A 1 -47.73 -2.77 28.11
CA MET A 1 -48.09 -4.06 27.50
C MET A 1 -47.95 -3.87 26.01
N HIS A 2 -46.86 -4.38 25.43
CA HIS A 2 -46.57 -4.18 24.01
C HIS A 2 -47.27 -5.28 23.20
N PHE A 3 -47.61 -4.98 21.95
CA PHE A 3 -48.41 -5.83 21.05
C PHE A 3 -47.86 -7.27 20.89
N GLY A 4 -46.56 -7.48 21.09
CA GLY A 4 -45.92 -8.80 21.03
C GLY A 4 -46.17 -9.71 22.25
N ASP A 5 -46.47 -9.14 23.42
CA ASP A 5 -46.73 -9.91 24.64
C ASP A 5 -48.02 -10.75 24.51
N PHE A 6 -48.97 -10.25 23.71
CA PHE A 6 -50.28 -10.87 23.50
C PHE A 6 -50.20 -12.14 22.65
N TYR A 7 -49.39 -12.14 21.59
CA TYR A 7 -49.22 -13.32 20.73
C TYR A 7 -48.49 -14.46 21.45
N ALA A 8 -47.46 -14.14 22.24
CA ALA A 8 -46.72 -15.15 23.00
C ALA A 8 -47.58 -15.83 24.07
N GLN A 9 -48.47 -15.09 24.75
CA GLN A 9 -49.42 -15.68 25.70
C GLN A 9 -50.50 -16.53 25.01
N ALA A 10 -50.96 -16.12 23.82
CA ALA A 10 -51.94 -16.87 23.05
C ALA A 10 -51.42 -18.26 22.62
N ASP A 11 -50.12 -18.38 22.37
CA ASP A 11 -49.45 -19.63 22.02
C ASP A 11 -49.03 -20.48 23.24
N GLY A 12 -49.53 -20.15 24.44
CA GLY A 12 -49.32 -20.94 25.67
C GLY A 12 -48.00 -20.68 26.40
N TRP A 13 -47.26 -19.64 26.03
CA TRP A 13 -46.01 -19.29 26.71
C TRP A 13 -46.27 -18.50 27.99
N LEU A 14 -45.52 -18.84 29.04
CA LEU A 14 -45.52 -18.10 30.29
C LEU A 14 -44.69 -16.81 30.13
N VAL A 15 -45.38 -15.68 29.93
CA VAL A 15 -44.73 -14.37 29.78
C VAL A 15 -44.66 -13.68 31.14
N GLU A 16 -43.47 -13.63 31.73
CA GLU A 16 -43.22 -12.88 32.97
C GLU A 16 -42.52 -11.54 32.66
N PRO A 17 -43.08 -10.40 33.07
CA PRO A 17 -42.42 -9.11 32.96
C PRO A 17 -41.22 -9.07 33.92
N ILE A 18 -40.01 -9.05 33.38
CA ILE A 18 -38.78 -8.87 34.16
C ILE A 18 -38.34 -7.41 34.13
N SER A 19 -37.92 -6.88 35.28
CA SER A 19 -37.19 -5.62 35.36
C SER A 19 -35.75 -5.81 34.86
N LEU A 20 -35.17 -4.76 34.26
CA LEU A 20 -33.75 -4.75 33.88
C LEU A 20 -32.89 -4.99 35.14
N LEU A 21 -32.27 -6.17 35.25
CA LEU A 21 -31.46 -6.59 36.40
C LEU A 21 -30.29 -5.63 36.71
N ALA A 22 -29.81 -4.90 35.71
CA ALA A 22 -29.00 -3.68 35.78
C ALA A 22 -28.75 -3.25 34.34
N ASN A 23 -28.72 -1.95 34.05
CA ASN A 23 -28.28 -1.47 32.73
C ASN A 23 -26.76 -1.63 32.64
N PRO A 24 -26.21 -2.53 31.78
CA PRO A 24 -24.76 -2.71 31.66
C PRO A 24 -24.06 -1.52 30.98
N ASN A 25 -24.80 -0.50 30.50
CA ASN A 25 -24.27 0.61 29.70
C ASN A 25 -23.82 1.84 30.52
N GLN A 26 -23.07 1.67 31.61
CA GLN A 26 -22.47 2.84 32.27
C GLN A 26 -21.29 3.45 31.50
N VAL A 27 -20.66 2.72 30.55
CA VAL A 27 -19.39 3.15 29.91
C VAL A 27 -19.35 2.94 28.38
N ARG A 28 -20.46 3.13 27.63
CA ARG A 28 -20.41 3.12 26.13
C ARG A 28 -21.37 4.12 25.46
N PRO A 29 -21.08 4.52 24.19
CA PRO A 29 -21.79 5.59 23.49
C PRO A 29 -23.29 5.31 23.31
N LYS A 30 -24.11 6.36 23.44
CA LYS A 30 -25.59 6.35 23.42
C LYS A 30 -26.25 5.67 22.20
N ARG A 31 -25.51 5.36 21.14
CA ARG A 31 -26.04 4.76 19.89
C ARG A 31 -26.49 3.29 20.00
N PHE A 32 -26.18 2.62 21.11
CA PHE A 32 -26.56 1.21 21.34
C PHE A 32 -27.72 1.05 22.35
N TRP A 33 -28.50 2.12 22.59
CA TRP A 33 -29.56 2.15 23.61
C TRP A 33 -30.71 1.15 23.39
N GLY A 34 -30.80 0.48 22.23
CA GLY A 34 -32.01 -0.27 21.86
C GLY A 34 -31.83 -1.67 21.28
N VAL A 35 -30.69 -2.37 21.46
CA VAL A 35 -30.54 -3.75 20.93
C VAL A 35 -29.95 -4.69 21.97
N TYR A 36 -30.81 -5.26 22.81
CA TYR A 36 -30.52 -6.48 23.56
C TYR A 36 -31.77 -7.37 23.65
N THR A 37 -31.95 -8.27 22.70
CA THR A 37 -32.74 -9.49 22.94
C THR A 37 -31.84 -10.49 23.67
N LYS A 38 -31.72 -10.36 25.00
CA LYS A 38 -31.18 -11.44 25.83
C LYS A 38 -32.32 -12.39 26.19
N LEU A 39 -32.48 -13.43 25.39
CA LEU A 39 -33.25 -14.62 25.78
C LEU A 39 -32.64 -15.17 27.08
N LYS A 40 -33.45 -15.22 28.14
CA LYS A 40 -33.08 -15.83 29.43
C LYS A 40 -33.14 -17.34 29.27
N ILE A 41 -32.09 -17.92 28.67
CA ILE A 41 -31.96 -19.38 28.53
C ILE A 41 -31.25 -19.92 29.76
N PHE A 42 -31.92 -20.88 30.41
CA PHE A 42 -31.49 -21.64 31.57
C PHE A 42 -30.02 -22.05 31.51
N ASN A 43 -29.32 -21.85 32.63
CA ASN A 43 -28.00 -22.40 32.95
C ASN A 43 -27.00 -22.41 31.77
N MET A 44 -26.52 -21.22 31.38
CA MET A 44 -25.59 -21.05 30.27
C MET A 44 -24.26 -21.78 30.52
N THR A 45 -24.19 -23.03 30.07
CA THR A 45 -22.95 -23.64 29.62
C THR A 45 -22.28 -22.71 28.60
N LYS A 46 -20.94 -22.69 28.57
CA LYS A 46 -20.10 -21.81 27.73
C LYS A 46 -20.47 -21.94 26.24
N TYR A 47 -21.46 -21.18 25.79
CA TYR A 47 -21.92 -21.19 24.41
C TYR A 47 -21.09 -20.24 23.55
N LYS A 48 -20.39 -20.77 22.55
CA LYS A 48 -19.43 -20.03 21.70
C LYS A 48 -19.83 -19.89 20.23
N LYS A 49 -20.99 -20.43 19.82
CA LYS A 49 -21.33 -20.60 18.41
C LYS A 49 -22.15 -19.44 17.80
N GLY A 50 -22.35 -18.34 18.54
CA GLY A 50 -23.05 -17.14 18.05
C GLY A 50 -24.55 -17.34 17.82
N ASP A 51 -25.22 -16.32 17.30
CA ASP A 51 -26.64 -16.34 16.93
C ASP A 51 -26.95 -17.41 15.87
N GLN A 52 -26.16 -17.48 14.79
CA GLN A 52 -26.37 -18.47 13.75
C GLN A 52 -26.23 -19.91 14.26
N GLY A 53 -25.24 -20.18 15.11
CA GLY A 53 -25.09 -21.49 15.72
C GLY A 53 -26.24 -21.86 16.63
N PHE A 54 -26.94 -20.88 17.20
CA PHE A 54 -27.99 -21.09 18.19
C PHE A 54 -29.25 -21.48 17.46
N LEU A 55 -29.61 -20.70 16.44
CA LEU A 55 -30.71 -20.97 15.55
C LEU A 55 -30.56 -22.34 14.88
N ASN A 56 -29.37 -22.70 14.40
CA ASN A 56 -29.13 -24.02 13.81
C ASN A 56 -29.25 -25.17 14.83
N SER A 57 -29.01 -24.91 16.11
CA SER A 57 -29.16 -25.93 17.17
C SER A 57 -30.61 -26.05 17.64
N TYR A 58 -31.37 -24.96 17.63
CA TYR A 58 -32.77 -24.89 18.04
C TYR A 58 -33.72 -25.39 16.92
N TYR A 59 -33.51 -24.93 15.70
CA TYR A 59 -34.25 -25.34 14.50
C TYR A 59 -33.51 -26.46 13.76
N THR A 60 -33.51 -27.64 14.38
CA THR A 60 -32.89 -28.83 13.78
C THR A 60 -33.56 -29.17 12.45
N GLY A 61 -32.76 -29.42 11.41
CA GLY A 61 -33.28 -29.71 10.07
C GLY A 61 -33.60 -28.48 9.21
N PHE A 62 -33.40 -27.24 9.70
CA PHE A 62 -33.66 -26.00 8.92
C PHE A 62 -32.98 -25.99 7.54
N ALA A 63 -31.78 -26.56 7.41
CA ALA A 63 -31.08 -26.66 6.13
C ALA A 63 -31.86 -27.47 5.07
N ASN A 64 -32.70 -28.41 5.51
CA ASN A 64 -33.53 -29.27 4.67
C ASN A 64 -35.02 -28.84 4.68
N ALA A 65 -35.35 -27.71 5.32
CA ALA A 65 -36.72 -27.20 5.36
C ALA A 65 -37.26 -26.90 3.95
N HIS A 66 -38.59 -26.90 3.82
CA HIS A 66 -39.26 -26.63 2.55
C HIS A 66 -38.93 -25.22 2.07
N LEU A 67 -38.81 -25.01 0.76
CA LEU A 67 -38.59 -23.66 0.23
C LEU A 67 -39.89 -22.88 0.28
N PHE A 68 -39.83 -21.66 0.83
CA PHE A 68 -40.97 -20.75 0.78
C PHE A 68 -41.15 -20.23 -0.65
N GLU A 69 -42.30 -20.53 -1.27
CA GLU A 69 -42.65 -20.19 -2.66
C GLU A 69 -43.86 -19.24 -2.70
N PRO A 70 -43.68 -17.92 -2.49
CA PRO A 70 -44.80 -16.98 -2.38
C PRO A 70 -45.55 -16.76 -3.70
N ASP A 71 -44.89 -16.99 -4.83
CA ASP A 71 -45.45 -16.78 -6.18
C ASP A 71 -46.24 -18.00 -6.68
N LEU A 72 -46.31 -19.08 -5.88
CA LEU A 72 -47.04 -20.28 -6.26
C LEU A 72 -48.55 -20.02 -6.25
N LYS A 73 -49.27 -20.53 -7.25
CA LYS A 73 -50.72 -20.41 -7.31
C LYS A 73 -51.37 -21.02 -6.07
N LYS A 74 -52.37 -20.33 -5.53
CA LYS A 74 -53.02 -20.72 -4.26
C LYS A 74 -53.61 -22.13 -4.32
N GLU A 75 -54.16 -22.54 -5.47
CA GLU A 75 -54.73 -23.88 -5.64
C GLU A 75 -53.67 -24.98 -5.47
N VAL A 76 -52.42 -24.70 -5.83
CA VAL A 76 -51.30 -25.64 -5.68
C VAL A 76 -50.80 -25.64 -4.23
N LEU A 77 -50.74 -24.49 -3.58
CA LEU A 77 -50.39 -24.39 -2.16
C LEU A 77 -51.38 -25.17 -1.28
N ASP A 78 -52.68 -24.98 -1.51
CA ASP A 78 -53.75 -25.62 -0.75
C ASP A 78 -53.78 -27.16 -0.98
N SER A 79 -53.20 -27.65 -2.08
CA SER A 79 -53.09 -29.08 -2.38
C SER A 79 -51.93 -29.79 -1.67
N ARG A 80 -50.97 -29.04 -1.12
CA ARG A 80 -49.78 -29.58 -0.47
C ARG A 80 -50.00 -29.70 1.05
N PRO A 81 -49.34 -30.66 1.72
CA PRO A 81 -49.31 -30.68 3.18
C PRO A 81 -48.58 -29.44 3.71
N VAL A 82 -49.13 -28.82 4.76
CA VAL A 82 -48.51 -27.65 5.40
C VAL A 82 -47.14 -28.06 5.95
N PRO A 83 -46.05 -27.42 5.52
CA PRO A 83 -44.71 -27.75 6.00
C PRO A 83 -44.54 -27.37 7.47
N GLU A 84 -43.82 -28.19 8.23
CA GLU A 84 -43.44 -27.90 9.63
C GLU A 84 -42.54 -26.66 9.72
N MET A 85 -41.71 -26.45 8.69
CA MET A 85 -40.77 -25.36 8.62
C MET A 85 -40.48 -25.02 7.15
N GLU A 86 -40.35 -23.73 6.89
CA GLU A 86 -39.95 -23.20 5.60
C GLU A 86 -38.67 -22.38 5.71
N ARG A 87 -37.89 -22.37 4.64
CA ARG A 87 -36.69 -21.55 4.48
C ARG A 87 -36.81 -20.68 3.24
N LEU A 88 -36.23 -19.50 3.32
CA LEU A 88 -36.14 -18.61 2.17
C LEU A 88 -35.20 -19.17 1.11
N SER A 89 -35.51 -18.87 -0.15
CA SER A 89 -34.60 -19.07 -1.27
C SER A 89 -33.32 -18.24 -1.10
N THR A 90 -32.24 -18.67 -1.75
CA THR A 90 -30.97 -17.94 -1.82
C THR A 90 -31.11 -16.55 -2.45
N LEU A 91 -32.20 -16.29 -3.18
CA LEU A 91 -32.57 -14.95 -3.69
C LEU A 91 -32.63 -13.87 -2.57
N TYR A 92 -33.01 -14.27 -1.36
CA TYR A 92 -33.16 -13.39 -0.19
C TYR A 92 -31.97 -13.43 0.77
N ASN A 93 -30.92 -14.19 0.44
CA ASN A 93 -29.69 -14.24 1.22
C ASN A 93 -28.54 -14.70 0.31
N ALA A 94 -28.23 -13.88 -0.71
CA ALA A 94 -27.18 -14.20 -1.65
C ALA A 94 -25.82 -13.97 -1.01
N ASP A 95 -25.14 -15.07 -0.68
CA ASP A 95 -23.89 -15.07 0.07
C ASP A 95 -22.69 -14.76 -0.85
N VAL A 96 -22.02 -13.64 -0.58
CA VAL A 96 -20.79 -13.22 -1.30
C VAL A 96 -19.63 -14.20 -1.09
N GLY A 97 -19.57 -14.87 0.07
CA GLY A 97 -18.59 -15.92 0.33
C GLY A 97 -18.77 -17.13 -0.58
N LEU A 98 -20.01 -17.56 -0.83
CA LEU A 98 -20.29 -18.61 -1.82
C LEU A 98 -20.01 -18.13 -3.24
N TYR A 99 -20.34 -16.88 -3.56
CA TYR A 99 -19.98 -16.26 -4.85
C TYR A 99 -18.47 -16.35 -5.10
N MET A 100 -17.63 -16.11 -4.10
CA MET A 100 -16.16 -16.17 -4.26
C MET A 100 -15.64 -17.55 -4.60
N LEU A 101 -16.28 -18.61 -4.07
CA LEU A 101 -15.91 -19.99 -4.39
C LEU A 101 -16.36 -20.37 -5.81
N ALA A 102 -17.55 -19.92 -6.22
CA ALA A 102 -18.14 -20.29 -7.50
C ALA A 102 -17.82 -19.33 -8.67
N ASN A 103 -17.34 -18.13 -8.37
CA ASN A 103 -17.20 -16.98 -9.30
C ASN A 103 -18.50 -16.66 -10.08
N LYS A 104 -19.66 -16.99 -9.52
CA LYS A 104 -20.99 -16.70 -10.07
C LYS A 104 -22.03 -16.74 -8.96
N TRP A 105 -23.16 -16.07 -9.19
CA TRP A 105 -24.35 -16.27 -8.38
C TRP A 105 -24.96 -17.65 -8.67
N MET A 106 -25.55 -18.27 -7.66
CA MET A 106 -26.25 -19.55 -7.79
C MET A 106 -27.66 -19.40 -8.38
N VAL A 107 -28.08 -18.15 -8.60
CA VAL A 107 -29.39 -17.70 -9.07
C VAL A 107 -29.16 -16.57 -10.08
N ASP A 108 -30.20 -16.20 -10.85
CA ASP A 108 -30.10 -15.05 -11.75
C ASP A 108 -29.80 -13.77 -10.95
N GLU A 109 -28.77 -13.03 -11.38
CA GLU A 109 -28.32 -11.77 -10.77
C GLU A 109 -29.44 -10.73 -10.78
N LYS A 110 -30.32 -10.75 -11.78
CA LYS A 110 -31.45 -9.80 -11.90
C LYS A 110 -32.57 -10.05 -10.90
N GLU A 111 -32.66 -11.26 -10.37
CA GLU A 111 -33.70 -11.66 -9.42
C GLU A 111 -33.26 -11.49 -7.97
N LEU A 112 -31.97 -11.20 -7.73
CA LEU A 112 -31.41 -11.01 -6.40
C LEU A 112 -32.15 -9.91 -5.64
N ARG A 113 -32.59 -10.24 -4.43
CA ARG A 113 -33.30 -9.32 -3.53
C ARG A 113 -32.37 -8.79 -2.45
N VAL A 114 -31.52 -9.65 -1.89
CA VAL A 114 -30.62 -9.29 -0.78
C VAL A 114 -29.25 -9.91 -1.01
N ILE A 115 -28.22 -9.06 -1.02
CA ILE A 115 -26.82 -9.47 -1.07
C ILE A 115 -26.23 -9.41 0.34
N HIS A 116 -25.68 -10.52 0.80
CA HIS A 116 -25.11 -10.65 2.13
C HIS A 116 -23.58 -10.78 2.05
N TYR A 117 -22.88 -9.77 2.56
CA TYR A 117 -21.42 -9.72 2.69
C TYR A 117 -20.94 -10.46 3.95
N THR A 118 -21.01 -11.79 3.92
CA THR A 118 -20.74 -12.70 5.04
C THR A 118 -19.27 -12.74 5.46
N LEU A 119 -18.35 -12.40 4.55
CA LEU A 119 -16.92 -12.46 4.82
C LEU A 119 -16.48 -11.33 5.76
N GLY A 120 -16.13 -11.71 7.00
CA GLY A 120 -15.72 -10.80 8.06
C GLY A 120 -14.64 -9.79 7.63
N PRO A 121 -13.50 -10.23 7.06
CA PRO A 121 -12.42 -9.33 6.66
C PRO A 121 -12.65 -8.54 5.37
N LEU A 122 -13.63 -8.92 4.55
CA LEU A 122 -13.85 -8.36 3.21
C LEU A 122 -15.18 -7.62 3.15
N LYS A 123 -15.21 -6.46 3.80
CA LYS A 123 -16.42 -5.63 3.87
C LYS A 123 -16.48 -4.62 2.73
N PRO A 124 -17.64 -4.41 2.12
CA PRO A 124 -17.76 -3.63 0.89
C PRO A 124 -17.44 -2.13 1.06
N TRP A 125 -17.51 -1.63 2.30
CA TRP A 125 -17.15 -0.25 2.63
C TRP A 125 -15.64 -0.01 2.72
N ASP A 126 -14.84 -1.07 2.77
CA ASP A 126 -13.38 -0.94 2.72
C ASP A 126 -12.95 -0.79 1.26
N TRP A 127 -12.29 0.34 0.94
CA TRP A 127 -11.95 0.70 -0.44
C TRP A 127 -11.17 -0.38 -1.20
N TRP A 128 -10.33 -1.16 -0.50
CA TRP A 128 -9.52 -2.22 -1.11
C TRP A 128 -10.34 -3.43 -1.57
N THR A 129 -11.54 -3.64 -1.02
CA THR A 129 -12.35 -4.83 -1.34
C THR A 129 -12.98 -4.79 -2.72
N SER A 130 -13.25 -3.60 -3.27
CA SER A 130 -13.73 -3.43 -4.65
C SER A 130 -12.74 -3.98 -5.68
N TRP A 131 -11.44 -3.93 -5.37
CA TRP A 131 -10.38 -4.50 -6.20
C TRP A 131 -10.37 -6.04 -6.15
N LEU A 132 -10.93 -6.65 -5.10
CA LEU A 132 -10.92 -8.10 -4.92
C LEU A 132 -12.23 -8.74 -5.37
N LEU A 133 -13.37 -8.10 -5.10
CA LEU A 133 -14.70 -8.70 -5.15
C LEU A 133 -15.64 -7.95 -6.09
N LYS A 134 -16.04 -8.58 -7.19
CA LYS A 134 -17.02 -8.02 -8.14
C LYS A 134 -18.35 -7.59 -7.48
N PRO A 135 -18.95 -8.38 -6.56
CA PRO A 135 -20.22 -7.96 -5.94
C PRO A 135 -20.19 -6.61 -5.21
N VAL A 136 -19.01 -6.16 -4.77
CA VAL A 136 -18.83 -4.88 -4.08
C VAL A 136 -19.24 -3.69 -4.96
N ASP A 137 -19.19 -3.84 -6.30
CA ASP A 137 -19.61 -2.80 -7.24
C ASP A 137 -21.09 -2.40 -7.01
N VAL A 138 -21.95 -3.38 -6.68
CA VAL A 138 -23.36 -3.10 -6.35
C VAL A 138 -23.45 -2.19 -5.12
N TRP A 139 -22.63 -2.43 -4.10
CA TRP A 139 -22.59 -1.61 -2.89
C TRP A 139 -22.04 -0.20 -3.18
N GLN A 140 -20.97 -0.08 -3.97
CA GLN A 140 -20.40 1.22 -4.33
C GLN A 140 -21.39 2.05 -5.17
N ASN A 141 -22.09 1.42 -6.12
CA ASN A 141 -23.12 2.08 -6.93
C ASN A 141 -24.29 2.62 -6.09
N VAL A 142 -24.71 1.86 -5.05
CA VAL A 142 -25.71 2.33 -4.10
C VAL A 142 -25.14 3.47 -3.25
N ARG A 143 -23.91 3.30 -2.73
CA ARG A 143 -23.23 4.28 -1.89
C ARG A 143 -23.16 5.65 -2.56
N GLU A 144 -22.76 5.71 -3.83
CA GLU A 144 -22.64 6.96 -4.58
C GLU A 144 -23.98 7.70 -4.76
N LYS A 145 -25.08 6.95 -4.81
CA LYS A 145 -26.44 7.47 -4.98
C LYS A 145 -27.14 7.79 -3.65
N LEU A 146 -26.51 7.48 -2.51
CA LEU A 146 -27.10 7.75 -1.20
C LEU A 146 -27.29 9.26 -1.03
N GLU A 147 -28.52 9.64 -0.76
CA GLU A 147 -28.88 11.00 -0.38
C GLU A 147 -28.17 11.42 0.91
N GLU A 148 -28.01 12.72 1.05
CA GLU A 148 -27.40 13.33 2.21
C GLU A 148 -28.33 13.20 3.42
N SER A 149 -27.93 12.41 4.42
CA SER A 149 -28.64 12.30 5.70
C SER A 149 -28.11 13.29 6.74
N LEU A 150 -26.84 13.70 6.63
CA LEU A 150 -26.18 14.72 7.44
C LEU A 150 -25.31 15.61 6.55
N PRO A 151 -25.05 16.87 6.93
CA PRO A 151 -24.20 17.78 6.16
C PRO A 151 -22.85 17.15 5.76
N GLY A 152 -22.57 17.05 4.47
CA GLY A 152 -21.37 16.45 3.88
C GLY A 152 -21.38 14.92 3.79
N SER A 153 -22.50 14.24 4.10
CA SER A 153 -22.57 12.77 4.11
C SER A 153 -23.11 12.13 2.82
N GLY A 154 -23.59 12.94 1.87
CA GLY A 154 -24.09 12.46 0.58
C GLY A 154 -23.05 11.62 -0.17
N GLY A 155 -23.51 10.59 -0.88
CA GLY A 155 -22.61 9.64 -1.56
C GLY A 155 -21.77 8.77 -0.61
N GLY A 156 -22.19 8.64 0.66
CA GLY A 156 -21.44 7.93 1.70
C GLY A 156 -20.10 8.58 2.02
N ARG A 157 -20.03 9.91 1.93
CA ARG A 157 -18.84 10.70 2.29
C ARG A 157 -18.82 11.00 3.80
N ASN A 158 -17.65 11.37 4.28
CA ASN A 158 -17.43 11.79 5.67
C ASN A 158 -16.53 13.03 5.65
N PRO A 159 -16.96 14.17 6.21
CA PRO A 159 -16.19 15.42 6.15
C PRO A 159 -14.81 15.31 6.81
N ASN A 160 -14.66 14.48 7.84
CA ASN A 160 -13.36 14.26 8.49
C ASN A 160 -12.41 13.47 7.58
N ASP A 161 -12.92 12.44 6.91
CA ASP A 161 -12.13 11.64 5.97
C ASP A 161 -11.77 12.49 4.74
N GLU A 162 -12.65 13.38 4.30
CA GLU A 162 -12.37 14.27 3.17
C GLU A 162 -11.23 15.27 3.49
N LEU A 163 -11.24 15.85 4.69
CA LEU A 163 -10.14 16.71 5.14
C LEU A 163 -8.83 15.93 5.22
N LEU A 164 -8.86 14.73 5.79
CA LEU A 164 -7.69 13.86 5.88
C LEU A 164 -7.15 13.49 4.48
N VAL A 165 -8.02 13.10 3.55
CA VAL A 165 -7.65 12.81 2.16
C VAL A 165 -6.97 14.01 1.49
N LYS A 166 -7.52 15.22 1.64
CA LYS A 166 -6.91 16.44 1.10
C LYS A 166 -5.52 16.68 1.69
N LEU A 167 -5.36 16.52 3.00
CA LEU A 167 -4.05 16.64 3.67
C LEU A 167 -3.06 15.61 3.12
N LEU A 168 -3.48 14.35 2.97
CA LEU A 168 -2.63 13.25 2.51
C LEU A 168 -2.15 13.43 1.07
N PHE A 169 -2.96 14.02 0.19
CA PHE A 169 -2.55 14.38 -1.17
C PHE A 169 -1.58 15.57 -1.21
N LEU A 170 -1.82 16.58 -0.36
CA LEU A 170 -1.04 17.81 -0.40
C LEU A 170 0.36 17.66 0.21
N LEU A 171 0.52 16.77 1.20
CA LEU A 171 1.77 16.66 1.97
C LEU A 171 2.97 16.20 1.12
N PRO A 172 2.90 15.13 0.30
CA PRO A 172 4.00 14.76 -0.60
C PRO A 172 4.32 15.86 -1.62
N VAL A 173 3.30 16.53 -2.16
CA VAL A 173 3.47 17.65 -3.10
C VAL A 173 4.21 18.82 -2.43
N PHE A 174 3.82 19.22 -1.23
CA PHE A 174 4.52 20.25 -0.48
C PHE A 174 5.94 19.85 -0.13
N ALA A 175 6.19 18.59 0.23
CA ALA A 175 7.53 18.08 0.47
C ALA A 175 8.41 18.14 -0.80
N LEU A 176 7.87 17.80 -1.96
CA LEU A 176 8.58 17.92 -3.25
C LEU A 176 8.87 19.37 -3.61
N LEU A 177 7.88 20.27 -3.48
CA LEU A 177 8.05 21.70 -3.73
C LEU A 177 9.09 22.32 -2.78
N PHE A 178 9.07 21.92 -1.51
CA PHE A 178 10.08 22.24 -0.52
C PHE A 178 11.45 21.74 -1.03
N CYS A 179 11.66 20.44 -1.24
CA CYS A 179 12.94 19.91 -1.73
C CYS A 179 13.46 20.60 -3.00
N TYR A 180 12.58 20.92 -3.95
CA TYR A 180 12.92 21.67 -5.15
C TYR A 180 13.37 23.10 -4.84
N TYR A 181 12.61 23.82 -4.01
CA TYR A 181 12.94 25.17 -3.59
C TYR A 181 14.27 25.26 -2.83
N TRP A 182 14.54 24.32 -1.90
CA TRP A 182 15.85 24.25 -1.22
C TRP A 182 16.99 24.00 -2.21
N SER A 183 16.80 23.08 -3.15
CA SER A 183 17.79 22.80 -4.19
C SER A 183 18.03 24.03 -5.09
N PHE A 184 16.99 24.79 -5.40
CA PHE A 184 17.06 26.03 -6.16
C PHE A 184 17.78 27.15 -5.39
N LEU A 185 17.51 27.31 -4.09
CA LEU A 185 18.25 28.25 -3.23
C LEU A 185 19.74 27.88 -3.14
N GLN A 186 20.06 26.60 -3.05
CA GLN A 186 21.44 26.12 -2.99
C GLN A 186 22.20 26.31 -4.32
N THR A 187 21.49 26.27 -5.46
CA THR A 187 22.06 26.59 -6.79
C THR A 187 22.23 28.10 -7.05
N ARG A 188 21.54 28.99 -6.33
CA ARG A 188 21.84 30.44 -6.38
C ARG A 188 23.21 30.80 -5.79
N SER A 189 23.66 30.09 -4.76
CA SER A 189 25.04 30.21 -4.22
C SER A 189 26.11 29.93 -5.29
N LEU A 190 25.79 29.01 -6.19
CA LEU A 190 26.58 28.61 -7.35
C LEU A 190 26.70 29.73 -8.39
N CYS A 191 25.60 30.44 -8.67
CA CYS A 191 25.58 31.60 -9.55
C CYS A 191 26.42 32.75 -8.96
N ASN A 192 26.39 32.94 -7.64
CA ASN A 192 27.28 33.87 -6.95
C ASN A 192 28.76 33.45 -7.04
N HIS A 193 29.05 32.15 -6.98
CA HIS A 193 30.41 31.62 -7.18
C HIS A 193 30.92 31.77 -8.62
N ILE A 194 30.05 31.55 -9.62
CA ILE A 194 30.37 31.78 -11.04
C ILE A 194 30.54 33.27 -11.32
N ARG A 195 29.70 34.12 -10.73
CA ARG A 195 29.85 35.58 -10.78
C ARG A 195 31.18 36.01 -10.15
N HIS A 196 31.58 35.43 -9.02
CA HIS A 196 32.87 35.70 -8.38
C HIS A 196 34.06 35.20 -9.23
N LEU A 197 33.94 34.03 -9.86
CA LEU A 197 34.93 33.50 -10.80
C LEU A 197 35.01 34.32 -12.09
N TYR A 198 33.89 34.84 -12.58
CA TYR A 198 33.81 35.74 -13.73
C TYR A 198 34.53 37.06 -13.45
N TYR A 199 34.33 37.65 -12.26
CA TYR A 199 35.10 38.83 -11.83
C TYR A 199 36.59 38.52 -11.63
N LYS A 200 36.95 37.31 -11.18
CA LYS A 200 38.34 36.84 -11.04
C LYS A 200 39.02 36.53 -12.38
N PHE A 201 38.27 36.10 -13.40
CA PHE A 201 38.77 35.91 -14.76
C PHE A 201 38.92 37.23 -15.51
N ARG A 202 38.02 38.20 -15.26
CA ARG A 202 38.10 39.54 -15.87
C ARG A 202 39.28 40.37 -15.33
N SER A 203 39.84 40.03 -14.17
CA SER A 203 41.00 40.70 -13.57
C SER A 203 42.35 40.05 -13.87
N ARG A 204 42.40 38.87 -14.49
CA ARG A 204 43.65 38.24 -14.96
C ARG A 204 43.73 38.35 -16.49
N GLY A 205 44.46 39.35 -16.95
CA GLY A 205 44.81 39.52 -18.37
C GLY A 205 45.73 38.42 -18.89
N ALA A 206 45.52 38.11 -20.17
CA ALA A 206 46.36 37.38 -21.12
C ALA A 206 46.86 35.96 -20.74
N LEU A 207 46.32 34.94 -21.42
CA LEU A 207 46.97 33.64 -21.56
C LEU A 207 47.09 33.26 -23.05
N ALA A 208 48.32 32.91 -23.40
CA ALA A 208 48.79 32.57 -24.73
C ALA A 208 48.28 31.20 -25.21
N TYR A 209 48.15 31.09 -26.53
CA TYR A 209 47.83 29.90 -27.30
C TYR A 209 48.93 28.83 -27.15
N SER A 210 48.54 27.58 -26.87
CA SER A 210 49.42 26.43 -27.15
C SER A 210 48.63 25.25 -27.71
N SER A 211 49.13 24.84 -28.87
CA SER A 211 48.80 23.77 -29.81
C SER A 211 48.18 22.47 -29.28
N VAL A 212 47.23 21.99 -30.08
CA VAL A 212 46.70 20.63 -30.16
C VAL A 212 47.82 19.65 -30.54
N SER A 213 47.95 18.54 -29.80
CA SER A 213 48.66 17.35 -30.28
C SER A 213 47.77 16.12 -30.12
N SER A 214 47.69 15.37 -31.22
CA SER A 214 46.97 14.11 -31.40
C SER A 214 47.89 12.96 -31.06
N SER A 215 47.44 12.01 -30.24
CA SER A 215 48.04 10.68 -30.18
C SER A 215 47.01 9.63 -29.74
N THR A 216 46.60 8.85 -30.74
CA THR A 216 46.52 7.38 -30.76
C THR A 216 45.96 6.63 -29.55
N VAL A 217 44.85 5.94 -29.85
CA VAL A 217 44.21 4.85 -29.13
C VAL A 217 45.22 3.73 -28.89
N ASP A 218 45.43 3.35 -27.63
CA ASP A 218 45.98 2.04 -27.30
C ASP A 218 45.09 1.38 -26.24
N SER A 219 44.51 0.27 -26.65
CA SER A 219 43.60 -0.57 -25.88
C SER A 219 44.40 -1.70 -25.25
N LYS A 220 44.55 -1.68 -23.92
CA LYS A 220 44.67 -2.84 -23.02
C LYS A 220 45.11 -2.34 -21.64
N HIS A 221 44.15 -2.26 -20.71
CA HIS A 221 44.48 -2.44 -19.30
C HIS A 221 43.36 -3.24 -18.63
N GLU A 222 43.76 -4.46 -18.30
CA GLU A 222 43.22 -5.40 -17.32
C GLU A 222 42.33 -4.77 -16.24
N TYR A 223 41.02 -4.99 -16.39
CA TYR A 223 40.10 -5.07 -15.26
C TYR A 223 40.30 -6.43 -14.58
N SER A 224 41.31 -6.57 -13.72
CA SER A 224 41.32 -7.68 -12.74
C SER A 224 42.20 -7.35 -11.54
N ASN A 225 41.64 -7.56 -10.35
CA ASN A 225 42.32 -7.82 -9.06
C ASN A 225 42.55 -6.67 -8.06
N GLY A 226 42.19 -5.42 -8.33
CA GLY A 226 42.35 -4.31 -7.35
C GLY A 226 41.11 -3.95 -6.51
N ALA A 227 39.91 -4.20 -7.03
CA ALA A 227 38.65 -3.67 -6.45
C ALA A 227 38.00 -4.61 -5.42
N GLN A 228 38.27 -5.92 -5.47
CA GLN A 228 37.60 -6.89 -4.59
C GLN A 228 38.05 -6.86 -3.13
N SER A 229 39.18 -6.22 -2.80
CA SER A 229 39.63 -6.08 -1.40
C SER A 229 38.96 -4.93 -0.63
N LYS A 230 38.14 -4.09 -1.29
CA LYS A 230 37.56 -2.87 -0.69
C LYS A 230 36.05 -2.93 -0.45
N LEU A 231 35.35 -3.95 -0.94
CA LEU A 231 33.89 -4.07 -0.81
C LEU A 231 33.51 -4.92 0.41
N PRO A 232 32.67 -4.43 1.34
CA PRO A 232 32.16 -5.27 2.42
C PRO A 232 31.32 -6.42 1.85
N VAL A 233 31.73 -7.67 2.14
CA VAL A 233 31.12 -8.90 1.59
C VAL A 233 29.62 -9.02 1.92
N PHE A 234 29.17 -8.44 3.03
CA PHE A 234 27.78 -8.47 3.47
C PHE A 234 26.90 -7.33 2.91
N LEU A 235 27.48 -6.38 2.17
CA LEU A 235 26.77 -5.16 1.74
C LEU A 235 25.57 -5.47 0.83
N GLY A 236 25.73 -6.42 -0.11
CA GLY A 236 24.66 -6.85 -1.00
C GLY A 236 23.47 -7.40 -0.21
N GLY A 237 23.71 -8.40 0.65
CA GLY A 237 22.68 -8.99 1.51
C GLY A 237 22.01 -7.99 2.46
N LEU A 238 22.78 -7.05 3.02
CA LEU A 238 22.23 -5.96 3.85
C LEU A 238 21.30 -5.05 3.03
N SER A 239 21.67 -4.72 1.80
CA SER A 239 20.87 -3.87 0.91
C SER A 239 19.55 -4.53 0.54
N VAL A 240 19.58 -5.84 0.26
CA VAL A 240 18.38 -6.65 0.02
C VAL A 240 17.46 -6.64 1.24
N PHE A 241 17.99 -6.95 2.43
CA PHE A 241 17.20 -6.94 3.66
C PHE A 241 16.54 -5.58 3.93
N THR A 242 17.32 -4.49 3.84
CA THR A 242 16.78 -3.14 4.06
C THR A 242 15.77 -2.74 2.99
N CYS A 243 15.94 -3.15 1.74
CA CYS A 243 14.97 -2.90 0.68
C CYS A 243 13.61 -3.55 0.96
N PHE A 244 13.59 -4.84 1.31
CA PHE A 244 12.35 -5.54 1.65
C PHE A 244 11.71 -5.01 2.94
N ALA A 245 12.51 -4.72 3.97
CA ALA A 245 12.01 -4.10 5.20
C ALA A 245 11.37 -2.74 4.91
N ALA A 246 12.02 -1.89 4.10
CA ALA A 246 11.47 -0.62 3.68
C ALA A 246 10.16 -0.79 2.89
N ALA A 247 10.07 -1.76 1.98
CA ALA A 247 8.85 -2.02 1.22
C ALA A 247 7.67 -2.45 2.12
N VAL A 248 7.90 -3.39 3.04
CA VAL A 248 6.87 -3.88 3.97
C VAL A 248 6.40 -2.77 4.91
N VAL A 249 7.34 -2.03 5.52
CA VAL A 249 7.02 -0.92 6.42
C VAL A 249 6.25 0.18 5.68
N SER A 250 6.67 0.51 4.46
CA SER A 250 6.01 1.55 3.65
C SER A 250 4.57 1.17 3.29
N LEU A 251 4.35 -0.08 2.86
CA LEU A 251 3.01 -0.58 2.55
C LEU A 251 2.12 -0.62 3.80
N ALA A 252 2.64 -1.12 4.93
CA ALA A 252 1.89 -1.20 6.18
C ALA A 252 1.48 0.18 6.70
N LEU A 253 2.39 1.16 6.65
CA LEU A 253 2.10 2.54 7.03
C LEU A 253 1.12 3.20 6.06
N ALA A 254 1.25 2.99 4.75
CA ALA A 254 0.29 3.50 3.77
C ALA A 254 -1.13 2.96 4.04
N LEU A 255 -1.27 1.65 4.26
CA LEU A 255 -2.55 1.04 4.61
C LEU A 255 -3.13 1.52 5.95
N ALA A 256 -2.27 1.86 6.91
CA ALA A 256 -2.70 2.39 8.21
C ALA A 256 -3.16 3.85 8.15
N VAL A 257 -2.55 4.66 7.27
CA VAL A 257 -2.83 6.09 7.14
C VAL A 257 -4.03 6.37 6.22
N VAL A 258 -4.23 5.57 5.18
CA VAL A 258 -5.36 5.75 4.24
C VAL A 258 -6.69 5.36 4.92
N PRO A 259 -7.68 6.27 4.99
CA PRO A 259 -8.96 5.96 5.63
C PRO A 259 -9.69 4.81 4.91
N ARG A 260 -10.30 3.91 5.69
CA ARG A 260 -10.92 2.68 5.16
C ARG A 260 -12.12 2.96 4.25
N GLN A 261 -12.92 3.95 4.60
CA GLN A 261 -14.20 4.25 3.93
C GLN A 261 -14.06 5.37 2.90
N VAL A 262 -13.01 5.36 2.08
CA VAL A 262 -12.90 6.27 0.92
C VAL A 262 -13.43 5.58 -0.35
N MET A 263 -13.47 6.30 -1.47
CA MET A 263 -13.78 5.68 -2.76
C MET A 263 -12.63 4.75 -3.19
N PRO A 264 -12.93 3.62 -3.88
CA PRO A 264 -11.92 2.63 -4.27
C PRO A 264 -10.68 3.22 -4.95
N TRP A 265 -10.88 4.12 -5.92
CA TRP A 265 -9.80 4.80 -6.65
C TRP A 265 -8.99 5.75 -5.77
N THR A 266 -9.65 6.54 -4.92
CA THR A 266 -8.98 7.45 -3.98
C THR A 266 -8.07 6.68 -3.03
N GLY A 267 -8.58 5.58 -2.47
CA GLY A 267 -7.80 4.72 -1.58
C GLY A 267 -6.59 4.09 -2.28
N LEU A 268 -6.79 3.59 -3.51
CA LEU A 268 -5.72 2.99 -4.30
C LEU A 268 -4.60 3.98 -4.63
N ILE A 269 -4.96 5.18 -5.11
CA ILE A 269 -4.00 6.22 -5.47
C ILE A 269 -3.19 6.64 -4.23
N LEU A 270 -3.86 6.94 -3.11
CA LEU A 270 -3.20 7.33 -1.88
C LEU A 270 -2.30 6.21 -1.34
N MET A 271 -2.73 4.95 -1.42
CA MET A 271 -1.90 3.81 -1.00
C MET A 271 -0.60 3.78 -1.81
N TYR A 272 -0.66 3.91 -3.14
CA TYR A 272 0.55 3.93 -3.97
C TYR A 272 1.42 5.15 -3.68
N GLU A 273 0.84 6.35 -3.64
CA GLU A 273 1.57 7.59 -3.37
C GLU A 273 2.35 7.51 -2.06
N TRP A 274 1.70 7.08 -0.98
CA TRP A 274 2.33 6.95 0.33
C TRP A 274 3.30 5.78 0.42
N THR A 275 3.00 4.64 -0.22
CA THR A 275 3.93 3.51 -0.26
C THR A 275 5.23 3.90 -0.96
N PHE A 276 5.15 4.53 -2.13
CA PHE A 276 6.34 4.96 -2.87
C PHE A 276 7.07 6.09 -2.13
N THR A 277 6.36 7.09 -1.61
CA THR A 277 6.98 8.19 -0.86
C THR A 277 7.77 7.67 0.35
N LEU A 278 7.14 6.83 1.17
CA LEU A 278 7.80 6.22 2.34
C LEU A 278 8.95 5.30 1.92
N PHE A 279 8.81 4.53 0.83
CA PHE A 279 9.86 3.65 0.35
C PHE A 279 11.08 4.45 -0.12
N PHE A 280 10.88 5.51 -0.91
CA PHE A 280 11.97 6.38 -1.34
C PHE A 280 12.64 7.08 -0.16
N LEU A 281 11.87 7.50 0.85
CA LEU A 281 12.45 8.07 2.06
C LEU A 281 13.30 7.05 2.83
N LEU A 282 12.79 5.84 3.07
CA LEU A 282 13.47 4.81 3.86
C LEU A 282 14.67 4.22 3.11
N PHE A 283 14.45 3.68 1.91
CA PHE A 283 15.50 3.03 1.13
C PHE A 283 16.46 4.04 0.51
N GLY A 284 15.97 5.21 0.07
CA GLY A 284 16.85 6.30 -0.38
C GLY A 284 17.75 6.84 0.74
N SER A 285 17.23 6.99 1.96
CA SER A 285 18.07 7.34 3.12
C SER A 285 19.12 6.28 3.41
N TYR A 286 18.77 4.99 3.28
CA TYR A 286 19.74 3.90 3.39
C TYR A 286 20.85 4.01 2.33
N LEU A 287 20.51 4.18 1.05
CA LEU A 287 21.49 4.33 -0.03
C LEU A 287 22.41 5.54 0.22
N HIS A 288 21.87 6.64 0.74
CA HIS A 288 22.66 7.81 1.14
C HIS A 288 23.64 7.51 2.28
N LEU A 289 23.23 6.72 3.28
CA LEU A 289 24.13 6.27 4.35
C LEU A 289 25.25 5.38 3.82
N ILE A 290 24.93 4.47 2.88
CA ILE A 290 25.91 3.61 2.23
C ILE A 290 26.91 4.43 1.39
N TYR A 291 26.44 5.43 0.66
CA TYR A 291 27.31 6.37 -0.07
C TYR A 291 28.25 7.14 0.89
N LYS A 292 27.71 7.69 1.99
CA LYS A 292 28.54 8.34 3.03
C LYS A 292 29.54 7.39 3.66
N TRP A 293 29.17 6.13 3.85
CA TRP A 293 30.07 5.11 4.37
C TRP A 293 31.23 4.84 3.40
N GLY A 294 30.96 4.79 2.09
CA GLY A 294 31.99 4.76 1.05
C GLY A 294 32.99 5.90 1.18
N ILE A 295 32.50 7.14 1.31
CA ILE A 295 33.35 8.33 1.51
C ILE A 295 34.23 8.20 2.76
N MET A 296 33.64 7.77 3.90
CA MET A 296 34.39 7.61 5.15
C MET A 296 35.50 6.57 5.02
N LYS A 297 35.25 5.46 4.32
CA LYS A 297 36.25 4.42 4.06
C LYS A 297 37.37 4.91 3.15
N ALA A 298 37.06 5.69 2.11
CA ALA A 298 38.08 6.32 1.26
C ALA A 298 39.03 7.21 2.06
N ASN A 299 38.50 8.01 2.99
CA ASN A 299 39.28 8.92 3.83
C ASN A 299 40.17 8.17 4.85
N GLN A 300 39.69 7.07 5.43
CA GLN A 300 40.49 6.24 6.34
C GLN A 300 41.70 5.60 5.63
N VAL A 301 41.49 5.03 4.43
CA VAL A 301 42.59 4.40 3.67
C VAL A 301 43.62 5.45 3.20
N GLY A 302 43.19 6.69 2.92
CA GLY A 302 44.10 7.81 2.63
C GLY A 302 44.94 8.24 3.83
N SER A 303 44.41 8.14 5.05
CA SER A 303 45.12 8.52 6.29
C SER A 303 46.26 7.55 6.64
N PHE A 304 46.10 6.24 6.38
CA PHE A 304 47.14 5.24 6.65
C PHE A 304 48.30 5.23 5.65
N ALA A 305 48.14 5.88 4.49
CA ALA A 305 49.19 5.98 3.47
C ALA A 305 50.14 7.19 3.67
N SER A 306 50.04 7.91 4.78
CA SER A 306 50.92 9.05 5.10
C SER A 306 52.24 8.58 5.74
N ARG A 307 53.14 8.00 4.93
CA ARG A 307 54.58 7.94 5.24
C ARG A 307 55.29 9.02 4.41
N PRO A 308 56.14 9.89 4.98
CA PRO A 308 56.64 11.06 4.29
C PRO A 308 57.80 10.68 3.36
N GLY A 309 57.65 10.91 2.05
CA GLY A 309 58.75 10.71 1.11
C GLY A 309 58.34 10.92 -0.35
N SER A 310 58.96 11.94 -0.96
CA SER A 310 58.91 12.38 -2.37
C SER A 310 57.54 12.81 -2.93
N CYS A 311 57.35 14.13 -2.90
CA CYS A 311 56.55 14.83 -3.88
C CYS A 311 57.17 14.62 -5.27
N ASP A 312 56.44 14.05 -6.21
CA ASP A 312 56.61 14.40 -7.61
C ASP A 312 55.24 14.72 -8.20
N TYR A 313 55.21 15.91 -8.79
CA TYR A 313 54.07 16.54 -9.43
C TYR A 313 53.73 15.78 -10.71
N ASP A 314 52.48 15.36 -10.85
CA ASP A 314 51.79 15.42 -12.15
C ASP A 314 50.29 15.65 -11.91
N LEU A 315 49.96 16.94 -11.86
CA LEU A 315 48.60 17.43 -11.83
C LEU A 315 48.03 17.44 -13.26
N GLN A 316 46.77 17.04 -13.38
CA GLN A 316 45.79 17.58 -14.33
C GLN A 316 45.55 16.80 -15.65
N LYS A 317 44.69 15.78 -15.56
CA LYS A 317 43.61 15.57 -16.54
C LYS A 317 42.26 15.67 -15.83
N GLY A 318 41.79 16.90 -15.69
CA GLY A 318 40.45 17.19 -15.17
C GLY A 318 39.38 16.78 -16.18
N HIS A 319 38.90 15.54 -16.11
CA HIS A 319 37.57 15.23 -16.58
C HIS A 319 36.59 15.87 -15.60
N ARG A 320 35.99 17.01 -16.00
CA ARG A 320 34.77 17.52 -15.37
C ARG A 320 33.72 16.42 -15.48
N GLN A 321 33.56 15.62 -14.43
CA GLN A 321 32.47 14.67 -14.35
C GLN A 321 31.20 15.51 -14.25
N LYS A 322 30.55 15.65 -15.41
CA LYS A 322 29.21 16.20 -15.57
C LYS A 322 28.37 15.56 -14.47
N VAL A 323 27.61 16.37 -13.72
CA VAL A 323 26.55 15.91 -12.81
C VAL A 323 25.50 15.22 -13.68
N SER A 324 25.79 13.99 -14.07
CA SER A 324 24.94 13.11 -14.85
C SER A 324 24.08 12.40 -13.83
N CYS A 325 22.77 12.55 -13.97
CA CYS A 325 21.82 11.65 -13.30
C CYS A 325 22.27 10.21 -13.58
N ASP A 326 22.33 9.40 -12.54
CA ASP A 326 22.81 8.03 -12.64
C ASP A 326 21.76 7.19 -13.39
N ILE A 327 21.98 7.00 -14.68
CA ILE A 327 21.05 6.36 -15.61
C ILE A 327 20.65 4.97 -15.10
N ASP A 328 21.58 4.22 -14.51
CA ASP A 328 21.32 2.86 -14.03
C ASP A 328 20.48 2.87 -12.75
N THR A 329 20.70 3.83 -11.84
CA THR A 329 19.82 4.03 -10.69
C THR A 329 18.40 4.34 -11.13
N CYS A 330 18.25 5.14 -12.19
CA CYS A 330 16.95 5.42 -12.79
C CYS A 330 16.30 4.15 -13.37
N TYR A 331 17.05 3.32 -14.10
CA TYR A 331 16.53 2.07 -14.65
C TYR A 331 16.08 1.08 -13.58
N TYR A 332 16.87 0.88 -12.51
CA TYR A 332 16.47 0.02 -11.39
C TYR A 332 15.24 0.57 -10.66
N GLY A 333 15.21 1.88 -10.41
CA GLY A 333 14.07 2.56 -9.78
C GLY A 333 12.79 2.42 -10.60
N LEU A 334 12.85 2.77 -11.90
CA LEU A 334 11.71 2.67 -12.81
C LEU A 334 11.24 1.22 -12.98
N GLY A 335 12.17 0.26 -13.06
CA GLY A 335 11.83 -1.16 -13.10
C GLY A 335 11.08 -1.63 -11.86
N MET A 336 11.50 -1.20 -10.67
CA MET A 336 10.80 -1.52 -9.41
C MET A 336 9.40 -0.90 -9.38
N ILE A 337 9.25 0.37 -9.78
CA ILE A 337 7.95 1.06 -9.84
C ILE A 337 7.02 0.35 -10.84
N PHE A 338 7.53 0.07 -12.04
CA PHE A 338 6.76 -0.57 -13.10
C PHE A 338 6.24 -1.93 -12.65
N LEU A 339 7.11 -2.79 -12.08
CA LEU A 339 6.70 -4.10 -11.59
C LEU A 339 5.75 -4.01 -10.39
N ALA A 340 5.95 -3.05 -9.48
CA ALA A 340 5.08 -2.83 -8.33
C ALA A 340 3.67 -2.40 -8.71
N ILE A 341 3.50 -1.72 -9.86
CA ILE A 341 2.19 -1.36 -10.41
C ILE A 341 1.63 -2.48 -11.28
N ALA A 342 2.46 -3.08 -12.14
CA ALA A 342 2.02 -4.09 -13.10
C ALA A 342 1.57 -5.38 -12.41
N ALA A 343 2.31 -5.87 -11.41
CA ALA A 343 2.00 -7.11 -10.69
C ALA A 343 0.56 -7.14 -10.12
N PRO A 344 0.10 -6.14 -9.34
CA PRO A 344 -1.27 -6.10 -8.86
C PRO A 344 -2.30 -5.71 -9.92
N SER A 345 -1.90 -5.02 -11.00
CA SER A 345 -2.84 -4.53 -12.03
C SER A 345 -3.14 -5.53 -13.14
N LEU A 346 -2.24 -6.49 -13.39
CA LEU A 346 -2.36 -7.53 -14.43
C LEU A 346 -3.72 -8.26 -14.43
N PRO A 347 -4.28 -8.71 -13.28
CA PRO A 347 -5.58 -9.38 -13.28
C PRO A 347 -6.72 -8.50 -13.81
N PHE A 348 -6.64 -7.18 -13.61
CA PHE A 348 -7.65 -6.24 -14.09
C PHE A 348 -7.52 -6.02 -15.60
N PHE A 349 -6.30 -5.88 -16.11
CA PHE A 349 -6.06 -5.78 -17.56
C PHE A 349 -6.56 -7.01 -18.32
N PHE A 350 -6.46 -8.20 -17.73
CA PHE A 350 -7.00 -9.43 -18.31
C PHE A 350 -8.49 -9.67 -18.03
N GLY A 351 -9.17 -8.76 -17.33
CA GLY A 351 -10.61 -8.88 -17.02
C GLY A 351 -10.95 -10.09 -16.14
N ILE A 352 -9.99 -10.61 -15.38
CA ILE A 352 -10.19 -11.79 -14.54
C ILE A 352 -11.07 -11.40 -13.37
N THR A 353 -12.20 -12.08 -13.15
CA THR A 353 -13.09 -11.83 -12.00
C THR A 353 -12.95 -12.85 -10.89
N ALA A 354 -12.44 -14.05 -11.20
CA ALA A 354 -12.26 -15.12 -10.24
C ALA A 354 -11.19 -14.75 -9.21
N LEU A 355 -11.57 -14.64 -7.94
CA LEU A 355 -10.70 -14.22 -6.85
C LEU A 355 -9.41 -15.06 -6.78
N PHE A 356 -9.51 -16.39 -6.76
CA PHE A 356 -8.33 -17.24 -6.59
C PHE A 356 -7.35 -17.09 -7.77
N LEU A 357 -7.86 -16.90 -8.98
CA LEU A 357 -7.03 -16.63 -10.15
C LEU A 357 -6.37 -15.25 -10.07
N ARG A 358 -7.10 -14.22 -9.59
CA ARG A 358 -6.52 -12.89 -9.30
C ARG A 358 -5.37 -13.00 -8.30
N LEU A 359 -5.61 -13.64 -7.16
CA LEU A 359 -4.61 -13.81 -6.11
C LEU A 359 -3.41 -14.62 -6.59
N GLY A 360 -3.63 -15.67 -7.39
CA GLY A 360 -2.56 -16.46 -8.01
C GLY A 360 -1.67 -15.63 -8.94
N LEU A 361 -2.27 -14.78 -9.78
CA LEU A 361 -1.52 -13.88 -10.65
C LEU A 361 -0.78 -12.78 -9.88
N MET A 362 -1.42 -12.19 -8.87
CA MET A 362 -0.78 -11.20 -7.99
C MET A 362 0.42 -11.84 -7.26
N PHE A 363 0.29 -13.08 -6.81
CA PHE A 363 1.36 -13.83 -6.17
C PHE A 363 2.53 -14.07 -7.15
N LEU A 364 2.25 -14.55 -8.36
CA LEU A 364 3.28 -14.76 -9.38
C LEU A 364 3.98 -13.45 -9.78
N GLY A 365 3.22 -12.37 -9.98
CA GLY A 365 3.78 -11.04 -10.22
C GLY A 365 4.61 -10.53 -9.03
N GLY A 366 4.18 -10.83 -7.81
CA GLY A 366 4.93 -10.54 -6.58
C GLY A 366 6.25 -11.29 -6.50
N LEU A 367 6.32 -12.54 -6.96
CA LEU A 367 7.59 -13.28 -7.06
C LEU A 367 8.55 -12.62 -8.05
N VAL A 368 8.06 -12.23 -9.24
CA VAL A 368 8.87 -11.51 -10.24
C VAL A 368 9.39 -10.18 -9.69
N LEU A 369 8.52 -9.41 -9.03
CA LEU A 369 8.89 -8.17 -8.35
C LEU A 369 9.96 -8.43 -7.28
N ALA A 370 9.78 -9.43 -6.42
CA ALA A 370 10.75 -9.76 -5.37
C ALA A 370 12.11 -10.18 -5.95
N SER A 371 12.14 -10.97 -7.02
CA SER A 371 13.38 -11.32 -7.72
C SER A 371 14.07 -10.09 -8.29
N PHE A 372 13.33 -9.19 -8.95
CA PHE A 372 13.89 -7.96 -9.49
C PHE A 372 14.37 -7.01 -8.40
N MET A 373 13.60 -6.83 -7.32
CA MET A 373 14.00 -6.01 -6.16
C MET A 373 15.26 -6.54 -5.49
N THR A 374 15.41 -7.86 -5.39
CA THR A 374 16.64 -8.50 -4.85
C THR A 374 17.85 -8.09 -5.69
N TYR A 375 17.77 -8.28 -7.00
CA TYR A 375 18.83 -7.90 -7.93
C TYR A 375 19.12 -6.39 -7.90
N ALA A 376 18.08 -5.57 -8.00
CA ALA A 376 18.19 -4.12 -8.02
C ALA A 376 18.79 -3.56 -6.74
N SER A 377 18.34 -4.03 -5.57
CA SER A 377 18.81 -3.51 -4.28
C SER A 377 20.27 -3.86 -3.98
N GLU A 378 20.71 -5.08 -4.32
CA GLU A 378 22.11 -5.48 -4.23
C GLU A 378 23.00 -4.57 -5.10
N HIS A 379 22.64 -4.42 -6.38
CA HIS A 379 23.39 -3.60 -7.33
C HIS A 379 23.42 -2.12 -6.91
N LEU A 380 22.29 -1.57 -6.47
CA LEU A 380 22.21 -0.20 -5.98
C LEU A 380 23.08 0.01 -4.74
N GLY A 381 23.03 -0.89 -3.75
CA GLY A 381 23.84 -0.77 -2.54
C GLY A 381 25.34 -0.78 -2.82
N ILE A 382 25.80 -1.74 -3.63
CA ILE A 382 27.20 -1.85 -4.04
C ILE A 382 27.63 -0.60 -4.82
N ARG A 383 26.81 -0.16 -5.78
CA ARG A 383 27.11 1.01 -6.62
C ARG A 383 27.21 2.30 -5.82
N PHE A 384 26.26 2.56 -4.92
CA PHE A 384 26.30 3.76 -4.07
C PHE A 384 27.54 3.78 -3.16
N PHE A 385 27.95 2.61 -2.65
CA PHE A 385 29.18 2.49 -1.87
C PHE A 385 30.43 2.77 -2.70
N LEU A 386 30.55 2.16 -3.88
CA LEU A 386 31.67 2.38 -4.81
C LEU A 386 31.76 3.83 -5.27
N ARG A 387 30.61 4.45 -5.59
CA ARG A 387 30.53 5.86 -5.94
C ARG A 387 31.06 6.75 -4.82
N GLY A 388 30.76 6.42 -3.56
CA GLY A 388 31.32 7.12 -2.40
C GLY A 388 32.83 6.92 -2.24
N LEU A 389 33.38 5.77 -2.66
CA LEU A 389 34.82 5.51 -2.64
C LEU A 389 35.59 6.29 -3.74
N GLU A 390 34.96 6.48 -4.90
CA GLU A 390 35.56 7.08 -6.10
C GLU A 390 35.62 8.62 -6.06
N GLU A 391 34.77 9.29 -5.25
CA GLU A 391 34.67 10.76 -5.19
C GLU A 391 35.84 11.45 -4.42
N LYS A 392 37.05 10.91 -4.55
CA LYS A 392 38.24 11.28 -3.78
C LYS A 392 38.84 12.65 -4.16
N ASP A 393 38.50 13.22 -5.31
CA ASP A 393 39.29 14.31 -5.92
C ASP A 393 38.55 15.64 -6.18
N ILE A 394 37.43 15.92 -5.51
CA ILE A 394 36.71 17.20 -5.68
C ILE A 394 36.63 17.96 -4.35
N PRO A 395 37.07 19.24 -4.29
CA PRO A 395 36.95 20.04 -3.08
C PRO A 395 35.48 20.15 -2.68
N ARG A 396 35.26 19.85 -1.40
CA ARG A 396 33.99 19.79 -0.67
C ARG A 396 33.06 20.98 -0.99
N THR A 397 32.24 20.87 -2.03
CA THR A 397 31.03 21.68 -2.14
C THR A 397 29.86 20.83 -1.66
N ASN A 398 29.35 21.12 -0.47
CA ASN A 398 28.08 20.61 0.05
C ASN A 398 26.96 20.86 -0.97
N ARG A 399 26.74 19.93 -1.90
CA ARG A 399 25.58 19.93 -2.80
C ARG A 399 24.86 18.61 -2.61
N MET A 400 23.90 18.62 -1.71
CA MET A 400 22.92 17.55 -1.61
C MET A 400 21.92 17.76 -2.75
N CYS A 401 21.83 16.80 -3.67
CA CYS A 401 20.64 16.64 -4.48
C CYS A 401 19.84 15.53 -3.81
N PHE A 402 18.76 15.88 -3.13
CA PHE A 402 17.92 14.93 -2.36
C PHE A 402 17.10 13.98 -3.25
N LEU A 403 17.27 14.06 -4.57
CA LEU A 403 16.45 13.41 -5.59
C LEU A 403 17.29 12.62 -6.63
N CYS A 404 18.53 12.26 -6.30
CA CYS A 404 19.35 11.38 -7.14
C CYS A 404 20.03 10.29 -6.31
#